data_AF-A0AAU1L4Y0-F1
#
_entry.id   AF-A0AAU1L4Y0-F1
#
_cell.length_a   1.000
_cell.length_b   1.000
_cell.length_c   1.000
_cell.angle_alpha   90.00
_cell.angle_beta   90.00
_cell.angle_gamma   90.00
#
_symmetry.space_group_name_H-M   'P 1'
#
loop_
_entity.id
_entity.type
_entity.pdbx_description
1 polymer ?
#
loop_
_entity_poly.entity_id
_entity_poly.type
_entity_poly.pdbx_seq_one_letter_code
_entity_poly.pdbx_strand_id
1 'polypeptide(L)'
;MGTQPRTAARYGVTALLTALAMSGCSTSAPTAPQTPSTPVSAPSSPAQICTSLVSYWVKETLKGSKWSGLDWEQKGLSNDQYTIHEEAVAAGRSEERTAGLDKALELVDRFVAQRCAEQNGATWSSENWRPPSPPG
;
A
#
# COMPACT_ATOMS: atom_id res chain seq x y z
N MET A 1 -17.98 -39.37 28.35
CA MET A 1 -19.13 -38.59 27.84
C MET A 1 -18.57 -37.43 27.03
N GLY A 2 -18.76 -37.23 25.74
CA GLY A 2 -19.31 -38.03 24.64
C GLY A 2 -18.81 -37.36 23.36
N THR A 3 -18.11 -38.10 22.50
CA THR A 3 -17.72 -37.69 21.16
C THR A 3 -18.97 -37.62 20.28
N GLN A 4 -19.29 -36.47 19.70
CA GLN A 4 -20.27 -36.40 18.62
C GLN A 4 -19.57 -36.41 17.24
N PRO A 5 -19.98 -37.33 16.34
CA PRO A 5 -19.52 -37.36 14.96
C PRO A 5 -20.29 -36.31 14.16
N ARG A 6 -19.58 -35.50 13.35
CA ARG A 6 -20.23 -34.71 12.30
C ARG A 6 -20.28 -35.55 11.03
N THR A 7 -21.51 -35.93 10.71
CA THR A 7 -21.96 -36.70 9.56
C THR A 7 -21.55 -36.05 8.25
N ALA A 8 -21.11 -36.88 7.31
CA ALA A 8 -20.83 -36.52 5.93
C ALA A 8 -22.11 -36.06 5.21
N ALA A 9 -22.02 -34.97 4.45
CA ALA A 9 -23.01 -34.59 3.47
C ALA A 9 -22.31 -34.46 2.11
N ARG A 10 -22.55 -35.46 1.25
CA ARG A 10 -22.21 -35.43 -0.17
C ARG A 10 -23.29 -34.68 -0.92
N TYR A 11 -22.94 -33.57 -1.54
CA TYR A 11 -23.65 -32.95 -2.66
C TYR A 11 -22.54 -32.47 -3.60
N GLY A 12 -22.44 -32.86 -4.86
CA GLY A 12 -23.48 -33.04 -5.85
C GLY A 12 -23.15 -32.08 -6.98
N VAL A 13 -22.65 -32.61 -8.10
CA VAL A 13 -22.04 -31.94 -9.25
C VAL A 13 -22.96 -30.92 -9.93
N THR A 14 -22.40 -29.77 -10.32
CA THR A 14 -22.86 -29.03 -11.51
C THR A 14 -21.69 -28.29 -12.16
N ALA A 15 -21.10 -28.93 -13.17
CA ALA A 15 -20.21 -28.28 -14.12
C ALA A 15 -21.05 -27.56 -15.18
N LEU A 16 -20.98 -26.23 -15.21
CA LEU A 16 -21.53 -25.41 -16.29
C LEU A 16 -20.36 -24.92 -17.15
N LEU A 17 -20.06 -25.69 -18.20
CA LEU A 17 -19.17 -25.29 -19.29
C LEU A 17 -19.98 -24.45 -20.28
N THR A 18 -19.88 -23.14 -20.20
CA THR A 18 -20.37 -22.24 -21.26
C THR A 18 -19.21 -21.88 -22.18
N ALA A 19 -19.12 -22.61 -23.29
CA ALA A 19 -18.26 -22.26 -24.42
C ALA A 19 -18.86 -21.04 -25.15
N LEU A 20 -18.25 -19.87 -25.01
CA LEU A 20 -18.54 -18.73 -25.88
C LEU A 20 -17.72 -18.87 -27.17
N ALA A 21 -18.41 -19.11 -28.27
CA ALA A 21 -17.85 -19.09 -29.61
C ALA A 21 -17.37 -17.67 -29.96
N MET A 22 -16.11 -17.52 -30.35
CA MET A 22 -15.61 -16.30 -30.98
C MET A 22 -16.07 -16.25 -32.43
N SER A 23 -17.08 -15.45 -32.71
CA SER A 23 -17.42 -15.01 -34.06
C SER A 23 -16.60 -13.75 -34.39
N GLY A 24 -15.49 -13.94 -35.09
CA GLY A 24 -14.81 -12.87 -35.80
C GLY A 24 -15.39 -12.71 -37.21
N CYS A 25 -15.75 -11.48 -37.59
CA CYS A 25 -15.40 -10.88 -38.88
C CYS A 25 -15.92 -9.44 -38.99
N SER A 26 -14.95 -8.52 -38.97
CA SER A 26 -14.82 -7.31 -39.78
C SER A 26 -16.08 -6.53 -40.16
N THR A 27 -16.36 -5.48 -39.40
CA THR A 27 -16.98 -4.27 -39.95
C THR A 27 -15.90 -3.19 -39.98
N SER A 28 -15.61 -2.66 -41.17
CA SER A 28 -14.72 -1.51 -41.34
C SER A 28 -15.36 -0.31 -40.64
N ALA A 29 -14.89 0.00 -39.44
CA ALA A 29 -15.35 1.18 -38.73
C ALA A 29 -14.85 2.43 -39.45
N PRO A 30 -15.70 3.46 -39.65
CA PRO A 30 -15.25 4.75 -40.13
C PRO A 30 -14.21 5.32 -39.14
N THR A 31 -13.15 5.95 -39.68
CA THR A 31 -12.12 6.62 -38.88
C THR A 31 -12.77 7.55 -37.86
N ALA A 32 -12.73 7.16 -36.58
CA ALA A 32 -13.17 8.01 -35.49
C ALA A 32 -12.27 9.26 -35.45
N PRO A 33 -12.82 10.45 -35.17
CA PRO A 33 -12.02 11.63 -34.93
C PRO A 33 -10.99 11.33 -33.83
N GLN A 34 -9.71 11.59 -34.11
CA GLN A 34 -8.66 11.44 -33.10
C GLN A 34 -8.96 12.41 -31.96
N THR A 35 -9.46 11.87 -30.85
CA THR A 35 -9.68 12.66 -29.64
C THR A 35 -8.30 13.02 -29.09
N PRO A 36 -8.03 14.30 -28.76
CA PRO A 36 -6.76 14.68 -28.14
C PRO A 36 -6.52 13.80 -26.91
N SER A 37 -5.37 13.14 -26.84
CA SER A 37 -5.02 12.32 -25.68
C SER A 37 -4.97 13.20 -24.43
N THR A 38 -5.81 12.90 -23.45
CA THR A 38 -5.76 13.56 -22.14
C THR A 38 -4.42 13.25 -21.49
N PRO A 39 -3.66 14.25 -21.00
CA PRO A 39 -2.41 13.97 -20.28
C PRO A 39 -2.71 13.12 -19.04
N VAL A 40 -2.00 11.99 -18.91
CA VAL A 40 -2.07 11.11 -17.74
C VAL A 40 -0.99 11.54 -16.75
N SER A 41 -1.34 11.63 -15.46
CA SER A 41 -0.36 11.92 -14.40
C SER A 41 0.73 10.84 -14.37
N ALA A 42 1.98 11.26 -14.22
CA ALA A 42 3.08 10.33 -14.02
C ALA A 42 2.87 9.50 -12.73
N PRO A 43 3.30 8.22 -12.71
CA PRO A 43 3.21 7.40 -11.51
C PRO A 43 4.09 7.96 -10.39
N SER A 44 3.63 7.81 -9.15
CA SER A 44 4.43 8.16 -7.97
C SER A 44 5.69 7.30 -7.88
N SER A 45 6.80 7.92 -7.50
CA SER A 45 8.04 7.19 -7.21
C SER A 45 7.92 6.38 -5.91
N PRO A 46 8.76 5.34 -5.72
CA PRO A 46 8.80 4.59 -4.46
C PRO A 46 9.01 5.48 -3.22
N ALA A 47 9.86 6.50 -3.32
CA ALA A 47 10.10 7.45 -2.24
C ALA A 47 8.84 8.29 -1.92
N GLN A 48 8.06 8.68 -2.94
CA GLN A 48 6.80 9.41 -2.75
C GLN A 48 5.74 8.53 -2.07
N ILE A 49 5.66 7.25 -2.45
CA ILE A 49 4.76 6.27 -1.83
C ILE A 49 5.14 6.02 -0.37
N CYS A 50 6.44 5.80 -0.10
CA CYS A 50 6.96 5.66 1.26
C CYS A 50 6.63 6.88 2.11
N THR A 51 6.86 8.09 1.57
CA THR A 51 6.64 9.34 2.30
C THR A 51 5.18 9.51 2.69
N SER A 52 4.25 9.30 1.76
CA SER A 52 2.82 9.47 2.04
C SER A 52 2.32 8.43 3.07
N LEU A 53 2.72 7.17 2.91
CA LEU A 53 2.28 6.07 3.76
C LEU A 53 2.84 6.19 5.18
N VAL A 54 4.16 6.39 5.32
CA VAL A 54 4.82 6.46 6.63
C VAL A 54 4.40 7.73 7.37
N SER A 55 4.38 8.91 6.72
CA SER A 55 3.94 10.14 7.37
C SER A 55 2.50 10.05 7.85
N TYR A 56 1.60 9.43 7.10
CA TYR A 56 0.22 9.22 7.54
C TYR A 56 0.17 8.45 8.86
N TRP A 57 0.82 7.29 8.93
CA TRP A 57 0.77 6.44 10.12
C TRP A 57 1.49 7.02 11.33
N VAL A 58 2.60 7.75 11.12
CA VAL A 58 3.27 8.47 12.20
C VAL A 58 2.34 9.56 12.77
N LYS A 59 1.68 10.33 11.91
CA LYS A 59 0.73 11.38 12.35
C LYS A 59 -0.48 10.81 13.07
N GLU A 60 -1.03 9.69 12.61
CA GLU A 60 -2.12 8.99 13.32
C GLU A 60 -1.68 8.49 14.70
N THR A 61 -0.43 8.03 14.80
CA THR A 61 0.18 7.62 16.07
C THR A 61 0.35 8.80 17.02
N LEU A 62 0.86 9.93 16.55
CA LEU A 62 1.03 11.15 17.38
C LEU A 62 -0.32 11.73 17.82
N LYS A 63 -1.34 11.68 16.96
CA LYS A 63 -2.69 12.13 17.30
C LYS A 63 -3.43 11.19 18.26
N GLY A 64 -2.90 10.00 18.53
CA GLY A 64 -3.57 8.98 19.35
C GLY A 64 -4.91 8.55 18.77
N SER A 65 -5.01 8.45 17.43
CA SER A 65 -6.28 8.09 16.79
C SER A 65 -6.68 6.65 17.11
N LYS A 66 -7.94 6.29 16.82
CA LYS A 66 -8.44 4.90 17.02
C LYS A 66 -7.65 3.84 16.24
N TRP A 67 -6.84 4.24 15.26
CA TRP A 67 -6.02 3.36 14.43
C TRP A 67 -4.54 3.29 14.86
N SER A 68 -4.14 4.09 15.85
CA SER A 68 -2.74 4.15 16.32
C SER A 68 -2.18 2.80 16.76
N GLY A 69 -3.03 1.92 17.30
CA GLY A 69 -2.66 0.58 17.79
C GLY A 69 -2.63 -0.54 16.74
N LEU A 70 -2.84 -0.24 15.45
CA LEU A 70 -2.67 -1.25 14.39
C LEU A 70 -1.21 -1.69 14.30
N ASP A 71 -0.99 -2.98 14.06
CA ASP A 71 0.35 -3.49 13.77
C ASP A 71 0.86 -3.01 12.40
N TRP A 72 2.15 -3.18 12.14
CA TRP A 72 2.79 -2.65 10.93
C TRP A 72 2.33 -3.36 9.65
N GLU A 73 1.95 -4.65 9.74
CA GLU A 73 1.45 -5.43 8.60
C GLU A 73 0.05 -4.96 8.20
N GLN A 74 -0.82 -4.68 9.17
CA GLN A 74 -2.15 -4.11 8.98
C GLN A 74 -2.09 -2.69 8.40
N LYS A 75 -1.04 -1.93 8.72
CA LYS A 75 -0.75 -0.61 8.14
C LYS A 75 -0.22 -0.70 6.69
N GLY A 76 0.16 -1.90 6.25
CA GLY A 76 0.75 -2.14 4.93
C GLY A 76 2.17 -1.61 4.79
N LEU A 77 2.89 -1.48 5.90
CA LEU A 77 4.29 -1.06 5.88
C LEU A 77 5.20 -2.22 5.47
N SER A 78 6.30 -1.92 4.78
CA SER A 78 7.44 -2.83 4.71
C SER A 78 8.22 -2.84 6.04
N ASN A 79 9.18 -3.75 6.22
CA ASN A 79 10.03 -3.78 7.41
C ASN A 79 10.88 -2.50 7.54
N ASP A 80 11.44 -2.04 6.42
CA ASP A 80 12.26 -0.83 6.40
C ASP A 80 11.39 0.43 6.62
N GLN A 81 10.18 0.47 6.05
CA GLN A 81 9.22 1.55 6.29
C GLN A 81 8.76 1.57 7.75
N TYR A 82 8.58 0.40 8.37
CA TYR A 82 8.28 0.30 9.80
C TYR A 82 9.44 0.84 10.65
N THR A 83 10.70 0.58 10.27
CA THR A 83 11.86 1.18 10.94
C THR A 83 11.82 2.72 10.86
N ILE A 84 11.53 3.28 9.67
CA ILE A 84 11.36 4.74 9.51
C ILE A 84 10.19 5.26 10.36
N HIS A 85 9.07 4.52 10.42
CA HIS A 85 7.92 4.88 11.25
C HIS A 85 8.30 5.02 12.72
N GLU A 86 9.00 4.03 13.30
CA GLU A 86 9.39 4.07 14.71
C GLU A 86 10.36 5.23 15.01
N GLU A 87 11.36 5.45 14.14
CA GLU A 87 12.27 6.59 14.24
C GLU A 87 11.52 7.93 14.21
N ALA A 88 10.58 8.07 13.27
CA ALA A 88 9.79 9.30 13.09
C ALA A 88 8.81 9.53 14.26
N VAL A 89 8.21 8.48 14.82
CA VAL A 89 7.37 8.59 16.03
C VAL A 89 8.22 9.05 17.22
N ALA A 90 9.43 8.50 17.38
CA ALA A 90 10.34 8.89 18.46
C ALA A 90 10.75 10.38 18.32
N ALA A 91 11.13 10.81 17.11
CA ALA A 91 11.46 12.20 16.82
C ALA A 91 10.26 13.14 17.01
N GLY A 92 9.10 12.78 16.49
CA GLY A 92 7.86 13.54 16.64
C GLY A 92 7.43 13.70 18.10
N ARG A 93 7.48 12.64 18.91
CA ARG A 93 7.20 12.74 20.35
C ARG A 93 8.20 13.61 21.09
N SER A 94 9.45 13.67 20.64
CA SER A 94 10.45 14.57 21.21
C SER A 94 10.10 16.02 20.92
N GLU A 95 9.79 16.33 19.66
CA GLU A 95 9.40 17.67 19.21
C GLU A 95 8.08 18.12 19.87
N GLU A 96 7.12 17.21 20.03
CA GLU A 96 5.84 17.50 20.66
C GLU A 96 6.02 18.00 22.10
N ARG A 97 6.95 17.40 22.86
CA ARG A 97 7.25 17.83 24.23
C ARG A 97 7.88 19.21 24.30
N THR A 98 8.59 19.66 23.27
CA THR A 98 9.34 20.92 23.27
C THR A 98 8.60 22.06 22.58
N ALA A 99 7.86 21.76 21.51
CA ALA A 99 7.30 22.74 20.59
C ALA A 99 5.82 22.49 20.23
N GLY A 100 5.22 21.45 20.80
CA GLY A 100 3.81 21.10 20.60
C GLY A 100 3.54 20.25 19.35
N LEU A 101 2.31 19.74 19.27
CA LEU A 101 1.90 18.77 18.26
C LEU A 101 2.08 19.29 16.82
N ASP A 102 1.71 20.54 16.53
CA ASP A 102 1.82 21.08 15.17
C ASP A 102 3.26 21.06 14.66
N LYS A 103 4.24 21.39 15.52
CA LYS A 103 5.66 21.34 15.17
C LYS A 103 6.17 19.90 15.04
N ALA A 104 5.67 18.98 15.84
CA ALA A 104 5.94 17.56 15.65
C ALA A 104 5.45 17.06 14.28
N LEU A 105 4.25 17.44 13.84
CA LEU A 105 3.71 17.01 12.55
C LEU A 105 4.52 17.59 11.37
N GLU A 106 4.94 18.86 11.46
CA GLU A 106 5.84 19.48 10.47
C GLU A 106 7.22 18.79 10.42
N LEU A 107 7.76 18.43 11.59
CA LEU A 107 9.04 17.72 11.68
C LEU A 107 8.94 16.33 11.04
N VAL A 108 7.88 15.58 11.35
CA VAL A 108 7.64 14.24 10.80
C VAL A 108 7.61 14.27 9.28
N ASP A 109 6.95 15.25 8.66
CA ASP A 109 6.89 15.34 7.21
C ASP A 109 8.28 15.48 6.58
N ARG A 110 9.14 16.34 7.14
CA ARG A 110 10.51 16.52 6.64
C ARG A 110 11.37 15.30 6.91
N PHE A 111 11.29 14.75 8.13
CA PHE A 111 12.07 13.59 8.56
C PHE A 111 11.77 12.37 7.68
N VAL A 112 10.49 12.05 7.51
CA VAL A 112 10.07 10.88 6.72
C VAL A 112 10.44 11.06 5.25
N ALA A 113 10.23 12.24 4.66
CA ALA A 113 10.60 12.51 3.27
C ALA A 113 12.10 12.29 3.03
N GLN A 114 12.95 12.74 3.95
CA GLN A 114 14.39 12.53 3.88
C GLN A 114 14.74 11.04 3.96
N ARG A 115 14.25 10.32 4.98
CA ARG A 115 14.59 8.91 5.20
C ARG A 115 14.08 7.99 4.08
N CYS A 116 12.88 8.27 3.55
CA CYS A 116 12.32 7.55 2.41
C CYS A 116 13.12 7.80 1.12
N ALA A 117 13.64 9.01 0.91
CA ALA A 117 14.50 9.32 -0.23
C ALA A 117 15.86 8.61 -0.12
N GLU A 118 16.51 8.65 1.05
CA GLU A 118 17.78 7.98 1.32
C GLU A 118 17.71 6.46 1.08
N GLN A 119 16.55 5.84 1.34
CA GLN A 119 16.33 4.40 1.22
C GLN A 119 15.59 3.99 -0.07
N ASN A 120 15.48 4.87 -1.06
CA ASN A 120 14.77 4.61 -2.33
C ASN A 120 13.35 4.03 -2.13
N GLY A 121 12.62 4.56 -1.14
CA GLY A 121 11.26 4.14 -0.79
C GLY A 121 11.18 3.00 0.24
N ALA A 122 12.32 2.54 0.79
CA ALA A 122 12.37 1.54 1.84
C ALA A 122 11.52 0.30 1.49
N THR A 123 11.68 -0.22 0.29
CA THR A 123 10.75 -1.21 -0.30
C THR A 123 10.98 -2.64 0.18
N TRP A 124 11.99 -2.87 1.04
CA TRP A 124 12.34 -4.21 1.51
C TRP A 124 11.31 -4.74 2.52
N SER A 125 10.67 -5.87 2.19
CA SER A 125 9.72 -6.56 3.07
C SER A 125 10.11 -8.04 3.25
N SER A 126 10.61 -8.42 4.42
CA SER A 126 11.12 -9.78 4.73
C SER A 126 12.32 -10.26 3.89
N GLU A 127 13.06 -11.24 4.42
CA GLU A 127 14.26 -11.83 3.77
C GLU A 127 13.97 -12.48 2.41
N ASN A 128 12.70 -12.76 2.09
CA ASN A 128 12.28 -13.44 0.85
C ASN A 128 11.87 -12.48 -0.29
N TRP A 129 11.89 -11.16 -0.09
CA TRP A 129 11.47 -10.22 -1.12
C TRP A 129 12.52 -10.05 -2.23
N ARG A 130 12.06 -9.92 -3.47
CA ARG A 130 12.89 -9.64 -4.65
C ARG A 130 12.41 -8.34 -5.32
N PRO A 131 13.32 -7.46 -5.74
CA PRO A 131 12.95 -6.24 -6.44
C PRO A 131 12.29 -6.55 -7.79
N PRO A 132 11.32 -5.73 -8.25
CA PRO A 132 10.79 -5.83 -9.60
C PRO A 132 11.90 -5.59 -10.63
N SER A 133 11.89 -6.39 -11.71
CA SER A 133 12.85 -6.24 -12.81
C SER A 133 12.73 -4.84 -13.45
N PRO A 134 13.86 -4.20 -13.83
CA PRO A 134 13.80 -2.97 -14.60
C PRO A 134 13.09 -3.20 -15.94
N PRO A 135 12.45 -2.15 -16.52
CA PRO A 135 11.88 -2.25 -17.85
C PRO A 135 12.98 -2.61 -18.86
N GLY A 136 12.72 -3.63 -19.68
CA GLY A 136 13.60 -4.11 -20.75
C GLY A 136 13.54 -3.27 -22.01
#